data_AF-E3Q1R9-F1
#
_entry.id   AF-E3Q1R9-F1
#
_cell.length_a   1.000
_cell.length_b   1.000
_cell.length_c   1.000
_cell.angle_alpha   90.00
_cell.angle_beta   90.00
_cell.angle_gamma   90.00
#
_symmetry.space_group_name_H-M   'P 1'
#
loop_
_entity.id
_entity.type
_entity.pdbx_description
1 polymer ?
#
loop_
_entity_poly.entity_id
_entity_poly.type
_entity_poly.pdbx_seq_one_letter_code
_entity_poly.pdbx_strand_id
1 'polypeptide(L)'
;DQYRATDIVIQESGKLKLVFVPNGHNEKKEFEVFNFTGAGGVALSMYNTDESIHAFAEASMNTAYQKKWPLYLSTKNTILKKYDG
;
A
#
# COMPACT_ATOMS: atom_id res chain seq x y z
N ASP A 1 -1.05 1.10 5.06
CA ASP A 1 -0.98 2.48 5.57
C ASP A 1 0.48 2.91 5.79
N GLN A 2 0.77 4.19 5.62
CA GLN A 2 2.07 4.82 5.80
C GLN A 2 2.64 4.63 7.21
N TYR A 3 1.80 4.45 8.24
CA TYR A 3 2.24 4.20 9.62
C TYR A 3 3.04 2.91 9.81
N ARG A 4 2.94 1.97 8.86
CA ARG A 4 3.70 0.71 8.84
C ARG A 4 4.48 0.53 7.54
N ALA A 5 4.77 1.63 6.87
CA ALA A 5 5.55 1.61 5.65
C ALA A 5 7.05 1.47 5.95
N THR A 6 7.79 1.00 4.96
CA THR A 6 9.26 1.02 4.97
C THR A 6 9.72 2.01 3.91
N ASP A 7 10.59 2.93 4.32
CA ASP A 7 11.22 3.90 3.44
C ASP A 7 12.74 3.76 3.44
N ILE A 8 13.36 4.16 2.33
CA ILE A 8 14.81 4.16 2.16
C ILE A 8 15.27 5.38 1.37
N VAL A 9 16.47 5.86 1.68
CA VAL A 9 17.22 6.78 0.83
C VAL A 9 18.12 5.97 -0.09
N ILE A 10 18.07 6.26 -1.38
CA ILE A 10 18.91 5.65 -2.42
C ILE A 10 19.90 6.73 -2.86
N GLN A 11 21.19 6.42 -2.88
CA GLN A 11 22.26 7.41 -3.17
C GLN A 11 23.02 7.11 -4.46
N GLU A 12 22.58 6.10 -5.22
CA GLU A 12 23.26 5.63 -6.42
C GLU A 12 22.25 5.16 -7.49
N SER A 13 22.74 4.97 -8.71
CA SER A 13 21.94 4.41 -9.80
C SER A 13 21.65 2.92 -9.57
N GLY A 14 20.43 2.48 -9.89
CA GLY A 14 20.04 1.08 -9.73
C GLY A 14 18.56 0.84 -9.98
N LYS A 15 18.19 -0.44 -10.13
CA LYS A 15 16.80 -0.84 -10.31
C LYS A 15 16.14 -1.13 -8.97
N LEU A 16 15.07 -0.39 -8.67
CA LEU A 16 14.17 -0.70 -7.57
C LEU A 16 13.10 -1.67 -8.03
N LYS A 17 12.98 -2.79 -7.33
CA LYS A 17 11.96 -3.81 -7.55
C LYS A 17 11.15 -4.07 -6.29
N LEU A 18 9.87 -4.37 -6.47
CA LEU A 18 9.02 -4.95 -5.44
C LEU A 18 8.95 -6.46 -5.69
N VAL A 19 9.33 -7.26 -4.69
CA VAL A 19 9.36 -8.72 -4.78
C VAL A 19 8.43 -9.31 -3.74
N PHE A 20 7.47 -10.12 -4.18
CA PHE A 20 6.62 -10.92 -3.31
C PHE A 20 7.04 -12.39 -3.40
N VAL A 21 7.35 -12.98 -2.24
CA VAL A 21 7.77 -14.37 -2.10
C VAL A 21 6.66 -15.14 -1.39
N PRO A 22 5.83 -15.91 -2.12
CA PRO A 22 4.78 -16.71 -1.51
C PRO A 22 5.39 -17.85 -0.67
N ASN A 23 4.79 -18.12 0.49
CA ASN A 23 5.12 -19.31 1.25
C ASN A 23 4.59 -20.55 0.51
N GLY A 24 5.42 -21.60 0.39
CA GLY A 24 5.01 -22.89 -0.19
C GLY A 24 5.00 -22.96 -1.72
N HIS A 25 5.28 -21.85 -2.42
CA HIS A 25 5.46 -21.83 -3.87
C HIS A 25 6.85 -21.31 -4.21
N ASN A 26 7.52 -21.93 -5.18
CA ASN A 26 8.88 -21.51 -5.59
C ASN A 26 8.90 -20.29 -6.50
N GLU A 27 7.76 -19.87 -7.05
CA GLU A 27 7.70 -18.76 -8.00
C GLU A 27 7.51 -17.42 -7.30
N LYS A 28 8.54 -16.57 -7.39
CA LYS A 28 8.51 -15.19 -6.88
C LYS A 28 7.78 -14.29 -7.89
N LYS A 29 7.05 -13.31 -7.38
CA LYS A 29 6.49 -12.23 -8.21
C LYS A 29 7.38 -11.01 -8.09
N GLU A 30 7.98 -10.58 -9.21
CA GLU A 30 8.82 -9.39 -9.28
C GLU A 30 8.14 -8.29 -10.11
N PHE A 31 8.17 -7.07 -9.58
CA PHE A 31 7.66 -5.89 -10.26
C PHE A 31 8.74 -4.82 -10.27
N GLU A 32 9.13 -4.33 -11.45
CA GLU A 32 10.01 -3.16 -11.53
C GLU A 32 9.20 -1.92 -11.11
N VAL A 33 9.71 -1.21 -10.10
CA VAL A 33 9.08 0.02 -9.58
C VAL A 33 9.66 1.21 -10.30
N PHE A 34 10.99 1.30 -10.35
CA PHE A 34 11.70 2.40 -10.97
C PHE A 34 13.17 2.04 -11.26
N ASN A 35 13.77 2.69 -12.25
CA ASN A 35 15.21 2.61 -12.53
C ASN A 35 15.87 3.96 -12.25
N PHE A 36 16.62 4.05 -11.16
CA PHE A 36 17.40 5.24 -10.80
C PHE A 36 18.61 5.35 -11.72
N THR A 37 18.71 6.45 -12.48
CA THR A 37 19.82 6.72 -13.41
C THR A 37 20.75 7.85 -12.97
N GLY A 38 20.38 8.59 -11.92
CA GLY A 38 21.09 9.76 -11.43
C GLY A 38 21.65 9.58 -10.01
N ALA A 39 21.82 10.70 -9.29
CA ALA A 39 22.42 10.75 -7.95
C ALA A 39 21.61 10.07 -6.82
N GLY A 40 20.52 9.38 -7.14
CA GLY A 40 19.66 8.68 -6.17
C GLY A 40 18.27 9.30 -6.01
N GLY A 41 17.64 9.06 -4.87
CA GLY A 41 16.29 9.49 -4.52
C GLY A 41 15.79 8.83 -3.24
N VAL A 42 14.47 8.70 -3.11
CA VAL A 42 13.83 7.99 -1.98
C VAL A 42 12.78 7.01 -2.49
N ALA A 43 12.53 5.96 -1.73
CA ALA A 43 11.50 4.98 -2.04
C ALA A 43 10.68 4.66 -0.79
N LEU A 44 9.40 4.37 -0.98
CA LEU A 44 8.44 4.02 0.06
C LEU A 44 7.66 2.78 -0.39
N SER A 45 7.54 1.79 0.49
CA SER A 45 6.66 0.65 0.31
C SER A 45 5.65 0.60 1.44
N MET A 46 4.37 0.46 1.08
CA MET A 46 3.25 0.38 2.02
C MET A 46 2.34 -0.79 1.66
N TYR A 47 1.66 -1.34 2.67
CA TYR A 47 0.71 -2.43 2.51
C TYR A 47 -0.48 -2.22 3.44
N ASN A 48 -1.58 -2.91 3.15
CA ASN A 48 -2.69 -3.09 4.07
C ASN A 48 -3.15 -4.55 3.98
N THR A 49 -3.96 -5.00 4.94
CA THR A 49 -4.50 -6.36 4.91
C THR A 49 -6.02 -6.32 4.86
N ASP A 50 -6.61 -7.33 4.25
CA ASP A 50 -8.05 -7.44 4.14
C ASP A 50 -8.70 -7.43 5.53
N GLU A 51 -8.11 -8.10 6.52
CA GLU A 51 -8.64 -8.13 7.88
C GLU A 51 -8.67 -6.72 8.49
N SER A 52 -7.60 -5.94 8.31
CA SER A 52 -7.54 -4.56 8.82
C SER A 52 -8.56 -3.65 8.12
N ILE A 53 -8.76 -3.83 6.81
CA ILE A 53 -9.72 -3.04 6.02
C ILE A 53 -11.15 -3.37 6.46
N HIS A 54 -11.49 -4.65 6.61
CA HIS A 54 -12.83 -5.06 7.04
C HIS A 54 -13.14 -4.57 8.45
N ALA A 55 -12.21 -4.76 9.40
CA ALA A 55 -12.39 -4.28 10.77
C ALA A 55 -12.59 -2.75 10.84
N PHE A 56 -11.84 -2.00 10.01
CA PHE A 56 -12.02 -0.55 9.92
C PHE A 56 -13.39 -0.15 9.36
N ALA A 57 -13.84 -0.83 8.29
CA ALA A 57 -15.14 -0.57 7.68
C ALA A 57 -16.28 -0.86 8.67
N GLU A 58 -16.24 -2.00 9.36
CA GLU A 58 -17.24 -2.39 10.36
C GLU A 58 -17.30 -1.39 11.52
N ALA A 59 -16.15 -1.03 12.10
CA ALA A 59 -16.08 -0.05 13.18
C ALA A 59 -16.65 1.32 12.76
N SER A 60 -16.33 1.75 11.54
CA SER A 60 -16.80 3.03 10.98
C SER A 60 -18.32 3.02 10.75
N MET A 61 -18.86 1.96 10.17
CA MET A 61 -20.30 1.78 9.93
C MET A 61 -21.08 1.73 11.24
N ASN A 62 -20.60 0.96 12.23
CA ASN A 62 -21.23 0.88 13.55
C ASN A 62 -21.27 2.24 14.25
N THR A 63 -20.17 3.00 14.17
CA THR A 63 -20.09 4.35 14.75
C THR A 63 -21.07 5.31 14.07
N ALA A 64 -21.13 5.31 12.73
CA ALA A 64 -22.04 6.15 11.97
C ALA A 64 -23.51 5.82 12.28
N TYR A 65 -23.83 4.52 12.37
CA TYR A 65 -25.17 4.04 12.73
C TYR A 65 -25.60 4.53 14.13
N GLN A 66 -24.75 4.33 15.14
CA GLN A 66 -25.04 4.76 16.52
C GLN A 66 -25.26 6.27 16.62
N LYS A 67 -24.48 7.06 15.87
CA LYS A 67 -24.60 8.53 15.84
C LYS A 67 -25.70 9.06 14.93
N LYS A 68 -26.33 8.19 14.14
CA LYS A 68 -27.27 8.55 13.06
C LYS A 68 -26.68 9.57 12.09
N TRP A 69 -25.41 9.38 11.73
CA TRP A 69 -24.68 10.27 10.83
C TRP A 69 -24.47 9.64 9.45
N PRO A 70 -24.43 10.45 8.38
CA PRO A 70 -23.96 9.95 7.10
C PRO A 70 -22.49 9.56 7.18
N LEU A 71 -22.11 8.49 6.50
CA LEU A 71 -20.74 8.00 6.38
C LEU A 71 -20.25 8.16 4.94
N TYR A 72 -19.04 8.69 4.77
CA TYR A 72 -18.40 8.87 3.48
C TYR A 72 -17.04 8.19 3.47
N LEU A 73 -16.71 7.55 2.35
CA LEU A 73 -15.39 6.97 2.10
C LEU A 73 -14.72 7.78 0.99
N SER A 74 -13.50 8.22 1.22
CA SER A 74 -12.67 8.89 0.22
C SER A 74 -11.43 8.04 -0.07
N THR A 75 -11.21 7.71 -1.34
CA THR A 75 -10.01 7.01 -1.81
C THR A 75 -9.44 7.72 -3.04
N LYS A 76 -8.26 7.30 -3.49
CA LYS A 76 -7.61 7.73 -4.74
C LYS A 76 -7.56 6.60 -5.76
N ASN A 77 -8.65 5.81 -5.86
CA ASN A 77 -8.74 4.64 -6.74
C ASN A 77 -8.51 4.92 -8.25
N THR A 78 -8.66 6.16 -8.71
CA THR A 78 -8.36 6.53 -10.10
C THR A 78 -6.87 6.42 -10.42
N ILE A 79 -6.01 6.61 -9.41
CA ILE A 79 -4.55 6.48 -9.51
C ILE A 79 -4.12 5.14 -8.91
N LEU A 80 -4.56 4.83 -7.70
CA LEU A 80 -4.19 3.64 -6.94
C LEU A 80 -5.18 2.49 -7.16
N LYS A 81 -5.39 2.11 -8.42
CA LYS A 81 -6.46 1.17 -8.83
C LYS A 81 -6.49 -0.16 -8.08
N LYS A 82 -5.33 -0.70 -7.68
CA LYS A 82 -5.22 -1.99 -6.99
C LYS A 82 -5.19 -1.88 -5.47
N TYR A 83 -4.81 -0.72 -4.94
CA TYR A 83 -4.64 -0.53 -3.50
C TYR A 83 -5.91 0.08 -2.87
N ASP A 84 -6.50 1.05 -3.58
CA ASP A 84 -7.67 1.82 -3.13
C ASP A 84 -8.99 1.36 -3.80
N GLY A 85 -8.89 0.48 -4.80
CA GLY A 85 -10.00 0.06 -5.66
C GLY A 85 -10.66 -1.25 -5.23
#